data_AF-A0A971MXP9-F1
#
_entry.id   AF-A0A971MXP9-F1
#
_cell.length_a   1.000
_cell.length_b   1.000
_cell.length_c   1.000
_cell.angle_alpha   90.00
_cell.angle_beta   90.00
_cell.angle_gamma   90.00
#
_symmetry.space_group_name_H-M   'P 1'
#
loop_
_entity.id
_entity.type
_entity.pdbx_description
1 polymer ?
#
loop_
_entity_poly.entity_id
_entity_poly.type
_entity_poly.pdbx_seq_one_letter_code
_entity_poly.pdbx_strand_id
1 'polypeptide(L)' 'MKGRRDNYPAYQGVNGHPALFRTSVIRDLLETPNKYGNLREFAATRRCKIIEVSDPGIVMDIDTGSDYRRAVRYFNNHQ' A
#
# COMPACT_ATOMS: atom_id res chain seq x y z
N MET A 1 0.94 17.60 19.35
CA MET A 1 1.29 16.85 18.13
C MET A 1 0.09 16.00 17.71
N LYS A 2 -0.60 16.33 16.61
CA LYS A 2 -1.73 15.53 16.10
C LYS A 2 -1.20 14.15 15.69
N GLY A 3 -1.66 13.09 16.36
CA GLY A 3 -1.15 11.74 16.19
C GLY A 3 -1.27 11.22 14.76
N ARG A 4 -0.15 11.18 14.03
CA ARG A 4 0.00 10.47 12.73
C ARG A 4 -0.57 9.07 12.91
N ARG A 5 -1.52 8.59 12.11
CA ARG A 5 -2.02 7.18 12.07
C ARG A 5 -1.33 6.44 10.92
N ASP A 6 -1.30 5.11 10.94
CA ASP A 6 -0.97 4.34 9.74
C ASP A 6 -2.04 4.69 8.67
N ASN A 7 -1.64 4.85 7.39
CA ASN A 7 -2.58 5.16 6.31
C ASN A 7 -2.35 4.27 5.08
N TYR A 8 -3.44 3.86 4.43
CA TYR A 8 -3.45 3.26 3.10
C TYR A 8 -4.19 4.19 2.14
N PRO A 9 -3.59 4.56 1.01
CA PRO A 9 -4.35 5.14 -0.08
C PRO A 9 -5.23 4.04 -0.71
N ALA A 10 -6.42 4.42 -1.19
CA ALA A 10 -7.32 3.53 -1.89
C ALA A 10 -7.93 4.21 -3.11
N TYR A 11 -8.18 3.44 -4.15
CA TYR A 11 -8.87 3.89 -5.35
C TYR A 11 -10.12 3.03 -5.50
N GLN A 12 -11.30 3.64 -5.40
CA GLN A 12 -12.59 2.94 -5.52
C GLN A 12 -12.73 1.78 -4.52
N GLY A 13 -12.27 1.98 -3.28
CA GLY A 13 -12.32 0.96 -2.22
C GLY A 13 -11.23 -0.11 -2.30
N VAL A 14 -10.35 -0.06 -3.30
CA VAL A 14 -9.21 -0.98 -3.42
C VAL A 14 -7.97 -0.31 -2.86
N ASN A 15 -7.37 -0.91 -1.82
CA ASN A 15 -6.14 -0.40 -1.22
C ASN A 15 -4.97 -0.48 -2.21
N GLY A 16 -4.17 0.57 -2.27
CA GLY A 16 -2.98 0.67 -3.10
C GLY A 16 -1.75 1.19 -2.34
N HIS A 17 -0.72 1.53 -3.09
CA HIS A 17 0.55 2.05 -2.59
C HIS A 17 0.63 3.58 -2.61
N PRO A 18 1.45 4.21 -1.74
CA PRO A 18 2.29 3.58 -0.71
C PRO A 18 1.55 3.32 0.61
N ALA A 19 1.87 2.20 1.27
CA ALA A 19 1.47 1.94 2.64
C ALA A 19 2.31 2.78 3.61
N LEU A 20 1.68 3.63 4.42
CA LEU A 20 2.38 4.47 5.38
C LEU A 20 2.20 3.94 6.81
N PHE A 21 3.30 3.53 7.43
CA PHE A 21 3.33 3.08 8.83
C PHE A 21 4.02 4.10 9.74
N ARG A 22 3.61 4.15 11.01
CA ARG A 22 4.36 4.86 12.05
C ARG A 22 5.68 4.16 12.33
N THR A 23 6.71 4.93 12.67
CA THR A 23 8.01 4.39 13.13
C THR A 23 7.87 3.45 14.32
N SER A 24 6.91 3.69 15.22
CA SER A 24 6.66 2.81 16.38
C SER A 24 6.33 1.37 16.01
N VAL A 25 5.84 1.13 14.78
CA VAL A 25 5.46 -0.19 14.27
C VAL A 25 6.68 -1.04 13.90
N ILE A 26 7.83 -0.41 13.65
CA ILE A 26 9.05 -1.11 13.21
C ILE A 26 9.47 -2.15 14.23
N ARG A 27 9.40 -1.82 15.53
CA ARG A 27 9.76 -2.74 16.61
C ARG A 27 8.88 -3.98 16.61
N ASP A 28 7.55 -3.80 16.59
CA ASP A 28 6.59 -4.91 16.55
C ASP A 28 6.84 -5.83 15.33
N LEU A 29 7.13 -5.24 14.17
CA LEU A 29 7.39 -5.97 12.94
C LEU A 29 8.65 -6.84 13.05
N LEU A 30 9.74 -6.28 13.58
CA LEU A 30 11.03 -6.97 13.71
C LEU A 30 11.05 -8.02 14.83
N GLU A 31 10.30 -7.80 15.92
CA GLU A 31 10.25 -8.72 17.07
C GLU A 31 9.29 -9.91 16.85
N THR A 32 8.54 -9.94 15.74
CA THR A 32 7.57 -11.01 15.43
C THR A 32 7.83 -11.75 14.11
N PRO A 33 9.08 -12.18 13.81
CA PRO A 33 9.48 -12.64 12.47
C PRO A 33 8.75 -13.92 12.00
N ASN A 34 8.27 -14.75 12.92
CA ASN A 34 7.55 -16.00 12.59
C ASN A 34 6.03 -15.87 12.75
N LYS A 35 5.52 -14.69 13.10
CA LYS A 35 4.08 -14.49 13.35
C LYS A 35 3.29 -14.21 12.08
N TYR A 36 3.93 -13.64 11.07
CA TYR A 36 3.31 -13.22 9.82
C TYR A 36 4.16 -13.71 8.64
N GLY A 37 3.53 -14.23 7.60
CA GLY A 37 4.24 -14.70 6.39
C GLY A 37 4.68 -13.57 5.48
N ASN A 38 4.08 -12.38 5.60
CA ASN A 38 4.37 -11.21 4.78
C ASN A 38 3.86 -9.91 5.43
N LEU A 39 4.24 -8.76 4.85
CA LEU A 39 3.85 -7.44 5.35
C LEU A 39 2.33 -7.18 5.24
N ARG A 40 1.65 -7.81 4.28
CA ARG A 40 0.19 -7.66 4.09
C ARG A 40 -0.58 -8.27 5.27
N GLU A 41 -0.19 -9.46 5.73
CA GLU A 41 -0.75 -10.10 6.92
C GLU A 41 -0.49 -9.28 8.18
N PHE A 42 0.74 -8.80 8.36
CA PHE A 42 1.08 -7.92 9.48
C PHE A 42 0.20 -6.67 9.50
N ALA A 43 0.08 -6.00 8.35
CA ALA A 43 -0.73 -4.81 8.18
C ALA A 43 -2.22 -5.04 8.48
N ALA A 44 -2.78 -6.18 8.06
CA ALA A 44 -4.19 -6.51 8.27
C ALA A 44 -4.56 -6.60 9.76
N THR A 45 -3.60 -6.86 10.65
CA THR A 45 -3.85 -6.89 12.10
C THR A 45 -3.94 -5.50 12.75
N ARG A 46 -3.65 -4.43 12.01
CA ARG A 46 -3.54 -3.08 12.54
C ARG A 46 -4.70 -2.21 12.06
N ARG A 47 -5.11 -1.26 12.90
CA ARG A 47 -6.08 -0.23 12.51
C ARG A 47 -5.38 0.81 11.65
N CYS A 48 -5.72 0.83 10.36
CA CYS A 48 -5.22 1.80 9.41
C CYS A 48 -6.33 2.74 8.94
N LYS A 49 -6.00 4.00 8.63
CA LYS A 49 -6.93 4.92 7.99
C LYS A 49 -6.85 4.73 6.48
N ILE A 50 -7.99 4.43 5.86
CA ILE A 50 -8.11 4.42 4.40
C ILE A 50 -8.31 5.86 3.91
N ILE A 51 -7.55 6.24 2.87
CA ILE A 51 -7.61 7.55 2.23
C ILE A 51 -7.96 7.31 0.76
N GLU A 52 -9.20 7.62 0.38
CA GLU A 52 -9.59 7.58 -1.03
C GLU A 52 -8.84 8.64 -1.83
N VAL A 53 -8.33 8.24 -3.00
CA VAL A 53 -7.62 9.09 -3.96
C VAL A 53 -8.18 8.85 -5.36
N SER A 54 -7.98 9.82 -6.25
CA SER A 54 -8.51 9.78 -7.62
C SER A 54 -7.58 9.11 -8.63
N ASP A 55 -6.34 8.78 -8.24
CA ASP A 55 -5.35 8.20 -9.15
C ASP A 55 -5.47 6.67 -9.18
N PRO A 56 -5.92 6.04 -10.29
CA PRO A 56 -5.96 4.58 -10.38
C PRO A 56 -4.58 3.93 -10.43
N GLY A 57 -3.50 4.70 -10.65
CA GLY A 57 -2.13 4.21 -10.67
C GLY A 57 -1.68 3.61 -9.34
N ILE A 58 -2.28 4.00 -8.21
CA ILE A 58 -1.87 3.51 -6.88
C ILE A 58 -2.15 2.02 -6.67
N VAL A 59 -3.08 1.42 -7.43
CA VAL A 59 -3.40 -0.02 -7.36
C VAL A 59 -2.70 -0.82 -8.45
N MET A 60 -1.81 -0.20 -9.23
CA MET A 60 -1.13 -0.84 -10.35
C MET A 60 0.24 -1.39 -9.93
N ASP A 61 0.26 -2.66 -9.55
CA ASP A 61 1.51 -3.40 -9.38
C ASP A 61 2.06 -3.88 -10.74
N ILE A 62 3.39 -3.93 -10.84
CA ILE A 62 4.13 -4.29 -12.05
C ILE A 62 5.02 -5.51 -11.76
N ASP A 63 4.40 -6.68 -11.60
CA ASP A 63 5.10 -7.92 -11.28
C ASP A 63 5.51 -8.71 -12.55
N THR A 64 4.77 -8.55 -13.64
CA THR A 64 4.97 -9.29 -14.88
C THR A 64 5.22 -8.39 -16.09
N GLY A 65 5.76 -8.97 -17.17
CA GLY A 65 5.91 -8.24 -18.44
C GLY A 65 4.57 -7.78 -19.04
N SER A 66 3.46 -8.47 -18.75
CA SER A 66 2.10 -8.03 -19.10
C SER A 66 1.69 -6.78 -18.31
N ASP A 67 2.01 -6.74 -17.02
CA ASP A 67 1.71 -5.59 -16.17
C ASP A 67 2.49 -4.37 -16.63
N TYR A 68 3.77 -4.55 -16.99
CA TYR A 68 4.58 -3.47 -17.56
C TYR A 68 3.96 -2.90 -18.83
N ARG A 69 3.54 -3.76 -19.78
CA ARG A 69 2.86 -3.30 -21.01
C ARG A 69 1.56 -2.56 -20.71
N ARG A 70 0.82 -2.96 -19.68
CA ARG A 70 -0.39 -2.25 -19.21
C ARG A 70 -0.02 -0.87 -18.63
N ALA A 71 1.01 -0.80 -17.80
CA ALA A 71 1.50 0.44 -17.21
C ALA A 71 2.00 1.45 -18.25
N VAL A 72 2.74 1.00 -19.27
CA VAL A 72 3.19 1.86 -20.38
C VAL A 72 2.00 2.43 -21.16
N ARG A 73 0.99 1.60 -21.49
CA ARG A 73 -0.23 2.10 -22.16
C ARG A 73 -0.96 3.11 -21.29
N TYR A 74 -1.10 2.83 -19.99
CA TYR A 74 -1.70 3.77 -19.04
C TYR A 74 -0.96 5.11 -19.04
N PHE A 75 0.37 5.09 -18.88
CA PHE A 75 1.20 6.30 -18.86
C PHE A 75 1.09 7.12 -20.15
N ASN A 76 1.18 6.48 -21.31
CA ASN A 76 1.08 7.17 -22.60
C ASN A 76 -0.30 7.80 -22.85
N ASN A 77 -1.36 7.23 -22.28
CA ASN A 77 -2.73 7.75 -22.43
C ASN A 77 -3.07 8.88 -21.44
N HIS A 78 -2.22 9.13 -20.44
CA HIS A 78 -2.41 10.14 -19.40
C HIS A 78 -1.29 11.19 -19.39
N GLN A 79 -0.62 11.39 -20.53
CA GLN A 79 0.26 12.54 -20.78
C GLN A 79 -0.52 13.75 -21.27
#